data_AF-A0A4Y2LF04-F1
#
_entry.id   AF-A0A4Y2LF04-F1
#
_cell.length_a   1.000
_cell.length_b   1.000
_cell.length_c   1.000
_cell.angle_alpha   90.00
_cell.angle_beta   90.00
_cell.angle_gamma   90.00
#
_symmetry.space_group_name_H-M   'P 1'
#
loop_
_entity.id
_entity.type
_entity.pdbx_description
1 polymer ?
#
loop_
_entity_poly.entity_id
_entity_poly.type
_entity_poly.pdbx_seq_one_letter_code
_entity_poly.pdbx_strand_id
1 'polypeptide(L)'
;MISAVVKKAYHLYFGCKIDDQGKDWAPHVCCRTCATTLSKWIHGKRKAMPFVVPMIWREPTNHIDDCYFCMVTLDSGGVTKKKKRTIEYPNIPSALRSVSWRRSPNS
;
A
#
# COMPACT_ATOMS: atom_id res chain seq x y z
N MET A 1 6.87 6.08 10.10
CA MET A 1 6.13 5.70 11.31
C MET A 1 4.63 5.70 11.02
N ILE A 2 3.95 4.62 11.40
CA ILE A 2 2.48 4.50 11.34
C ILE A 2 1.92 4.78 12.74
N SER A 3 1.10 5.83 12.87
CA SER A 3 0.56 6.23 14.18
C SER A 3 -0.50 5.25 14.70
N ALA A 4 -0.73 5.25 16.02
CA ALA A 4 -1.74 4.41 16.66
C ALA A 4 -3.15 4.64 16.10
N VAL A 5 -3.51 5.91 15.81
CA VAL A 5 -4.79 6.27 15.18
C VAL A 5 -4.92 5.60 13.80
N VAL A 6 -3.86 5.63 12.99
CA VAL A 6 -3.87 5.01 11.66
C VAL A 6 -3.96 3.49 11.77
N LYS A 7 -3.24 2.85 12.71
CA LYS A 7 -3.33 1.41 12.96
C LYS A 7 -4.75 0.99 13.35
N LYS A 8 -5.38 1.73 14.28
CA LYS A 8 -6.76 1.50 14.71
C LYS A 8 -7.75 1.69 13.56
N ALA A 9 -7.65 2.80 12.83
CA ALA A 9 -8.53 3.09 11.69
C ALA A 9 -8.38 2.05 10.58
N TYR A 10 -7.16 1.59 10.30
CA TYR A 10 -6.89 0.54 9.32
C TYR A 10 -7.60 -0.78 9.71
N HIS A 11 -7.45 -1.20 10.97
CA HIS A 11 -8.10 -2.41 11.47
C HIS A 11 -9.62 -2.33 11.39
N LEU A 12 -10.21 -1.20 11.79
CA LEU A 12 -11.66 -1.00 11.71
C LEU A 12 -12.18 -0.92 10.27
N TYR A 13 -11.39 -0.35 9.35
CA TYR A 13 -11.82 -0.16 7.96
C TYR A 13 -11.70 -1.44 7.14
N PHE A 14 -10.56 -2.14 7.23
CA PHE A 14 -10.23 -3.28 6.37
C PHE A 14 -10.45 -4.64 7.05
N GLY A 15 -10.69 -4.67 8.36
CA GLY A 15 -10.85 -5.91 9.13
C GLY A 15 -9.54 -6.65 9.42
N CYS A 16 -8.38 -6.15 8.97
CA CYS A 16 -7.06 -6.76 9.21
C CYS A 16 -6.11 -5.81 9.95
N LYS A 17 -5.16 -6.36 10.72
CA LYS A 17 -4.16 -5.55 11.43
C LYS A 17 -2.98 -5.25 10.52
N ILE A 18 -2.30 -4.13 10.78
CA ILE A 18 -0.97 -3.89 10.22
C ILE A 18 0.00 -4.70 11.08
N ASP A 19 0.41 -5.86 10.58
CA ASP A 19 1.32 -6.77 11.27
C ASP A 19 2.76 -6.62 10.77
N ASP A 20 3.64 -7.49 11.26
CA ASP A 20 5.04 -7.64 10.83
C ASP A 20 5.87 -6.36 10.97
N GLN A 21 5.44 -5.41 11.82
CA GLN A 21 6.11 -4.12 12.00
C GLN A 21 7.50 -4.22 12.65
N GLY A 22 7.89 -5.42 13.13
CA GLY A 22 9.25 -5.73 13.59
C GLY A 22 10.12 -6.40 12.53
N LYS A 23 9.58 -6.65 11.34
CA LYS A 23 10.30 -7.21 10.20
C LYS A 23 10.75 -6.07 9.29
N ASP A 24 12.01 -6.06 8.91
CA ASP A 24 12.59 -5.00 8.06
C ASP A 24 11.96 -4.93 6.66
N TRP A 25 11.37 -6.02 6.18
CA TRP A 25 10.69 -6.08 4.89
C TRP A 25 9.29 -5.43 4.91
N ALA A 26 8.70 -5.25 6.09
CA ALA A 26 7.35 -4.71 6.22
C ALA A 26 7.34 -3.17 6.12
N PRO A 27 6.25 -2.56 5.64
CA PRO A 27 6.17 -1.11 5.57
C PRO A 27 6.08 -0.48 6.98
N HIS A 28 7.13 0.22 7.41
CA HIS A 28 7.14 1.01 8.67
C HIS A 28 6.61 2.46 8.49
N VAL A 29 6.30 2.84 7.25
CA VAL A 29 5.82 4.17 6.88
C VAL A 29 4.50 4.06 6.13
N CYS A 30 3.61 5.01 6.39
CA CYS A 30 2.34 5.13 5.69
C CYS A 30 2.32 6.44 4.89
N CYS A 31 1.75 6.39 3.68
CA CYS A 31 1.66 7.56 2.82
C CYS A 31 0.79 8.66 3.46
N ARG A 32 1.14 9.95 3.30
CA ARG A 32 0.37 11.07 3.89
C ARG A 32 -1.11 11.02 3.51
N THR A 33 -1.42 10.70 2.25
CA THR A 33 -2.79 10.58 1.76
C THR A 33 -3.55 9.46 2.48
N CYS A 34 -2.91 8.31 2.66
CA CYS A 34 -3.44 7.12 3.31
C CYS A 34 -3.74 7.43 4.78
N ALA A 35 -2.74 7.93 5.50
CA ALA A 35 -2.85 8.32 6.91
C ALA A 35 -3.94 9.38 7.12
N THR A 36 -3.95 10.43 6.29
CA THR A 36 -4.93 11.52 6.40
C THR A 36 -6.34 11.05 6.06
N THR A 37 -6.50 10.16 5.08
CA THR A 37 -7.83 9.67 4.67
C THR A 37 -8.40 8.73 5.73
N LEU A 38 -7.60 7.79 6.24
CA LEU A 38 -8.02 6.92 7.36
C LEU A 38 -8.34 7.71 8.62
N SER A 39 -7.48 8.67 8.99
CA SER A 39 -7.75 9.56 10.12
C SER A 39 -9.01 10.38 9.91
N LYS A 40 -9.29 10.91 8.71
CA LYS A 40 -10.55 11.62 8.47
C LYS A 40 -11.75 10.68 8.49
N TRP A 41 -11.59 9.45 8.00
CA TRP A 41 -12.66 8.46 7.98
C TRP A 41 -13.08 8.05 9.40
N ILE A 42 -12.14 7.73 10.29
CA ILE A 42 -12.48 7.33 11.68
C ILE A 42 -13.16 8.47 12.47
N HIS A 43 -12.95 9.74 12.06
CA HIS A 43 -13.63 10.90 12.62
C HIS A 43 -14.89 11.34 11.83
N GLY A 44 -15.39 10.51 10.91
CA GLY A 44 -16.60 10.80 10.13
C GLY A 44 -16.46 11.91 9.06
N LYS A 45 -15.26 12.45 8.84
CA LYS A 45 -14.99 13.54 7.88
C LYS A 45 -14.74 13.05 6.44
N ARG A 46 -14.64 11.73 6.23
CA ARG A 46 -14.51 11.08 4.92
C ARG A 46 -15.35 9.80 4.89
N LYS A 47 -16.02 9.53 3.77
CA LYS A 47 -16.90 8.36 3.62
C LYS A 47 -16.13 7.05 3.45
N ALA A 48 -15.06 7.06 2.64
CA ALA A 48 -14.34 5.85 2.26
C ALA A 48 -12.89 6.14 1.85
N MET A 49 -12.08 5.08 1.85
CA MET A 49 -10.77 5.02 1.18
C MET A 49 -10.94 4.91 -0.34
N PRO A 50 -9.94 5.33 -1.14
CA PRO A 50 -9.99 5.23 -2.60
C PRO A 50 -9.88 3.78 -3.13
N PHE A 51 -9.69 2.80 -2.25
CA PHE A 51 -9.61 1.37 -2.54
C PHE A 51 -10.35 0.57 -1.46
N VAL A 52 -10.77 -0.64 -1.83
CA VAL A 52 -11.51 -1.58 -0.97
C VAL A 52 -10.59 -2.62 -0.34
N VAL A 53 -9.62 -3.13 -1.10
CA VAL A 53 -8.58 -4.04 -0.58
C VAL A 53 -7.28 -3.26 -0.46
N PRO A 54 -6.61 -3.26 0.72
CA PRO A 54 -5.33 -2.61 0.89
C PRO A 54 -4.23 -3.41 0.18
N MET A 55 -3.06 -2.79 -0.02
CA MET A 55 -1.89 -3.53 -0.46
C MET A 55 -1.44 -4.46 0.67
N ILE A 56 -1.28 -5.75 0.38
CA ILE A 56 -0.88 -6.77 1.36
C ILE A 56 0.58 -7.11 1.08
N TRP A 57 1.41 -6.96 2.10
CA TRP A 57 2.83 -7.32 2.07
C TRP A 57 3.01 -8.68 2.72
N ARG A 58 3.93 -9.47 2.18
CA ARG A 58 4.34 -10.80 2.66
C ARG A 58 5.85 -10.85 2.69
N GLU A 59 6.39 -11.79 3.47
CA GLU A 59 7.83 -12.01 3.54
C GLU A 59 8.37 -12.38 2.14
N PRO A 60 9.32 -11.61 1.59
CA PRO A 60 9.91 -11.91 0.30
C PRO A 60 10.77 -13.17 0.39
N THR A 61 10.74 -14.01 -0.65
CA THR A 61 11.56 -15.23 -0.71
C THR A 61 12.99 -14.94 -1.16
N ASN A 62 13.16 -13.91 -2.01
CA ASN A 62 14.45 -13.47 -2.51
C ASN A 62 14.41 -11.98 -2.87
N HIS A 63 15.56 -11.34 -3.03
CA HIS A 63 15.60 -9.90 -3.34
C HIS A 63 15.41 -9.59 -4.84
N ILE A 64 15.60 -10.57 -5.72
CA ILE A 64 15.68 -10.36 -7.17
C ILE A 64 14.27 -10.28 -7.77
N ASP A 65 13.46 -11.30 -7.52
CA ASP A 65 12.15 -11.51 -8.14
C ASP A 65 10.99 -11.06 -7.22
N ASP A 66 11.26 -10.83 -5.93
CA ASP A 66 10.25 -10.47 -4.94
C ASP A 66 10.43 -9.02 -4.41
N CYS A 67 11.28 -8.21 -5.04
CA CYS A 67 11.45 -6.80 -4.67
C CYS A 67 11.00 -5.86 -5.78
N TYR A 68 9.93 -5.09 -5.53
CA TYR A 68 9.46 -4.06 -6.48
C TYR A 68 10.55 -3.05 -6.86
N PHE A 69 11.43 -2.68 -5.93
CA PHE A 69 12.50 -1.73 -6.23
C PHE A 69 13.59 -2.31 -7.13
N CYS A 70 13.81 -3.62 -7.08
CA CYS A 70 14.79 -4.31 -7.95
C CYS A 70 14.20 -4.65 -9.31
N MET A 71 12.94 -5.09 -9.36
CA MET A 71 12.29 -5.47 -10.62
C MET A 71 11.87 -4.27 -11.46
N VAL A 72 11.43 -3.18 -10.83
CA VAL A 72 11.09 -1.97 -11.57
C VAL A 72 12.41 -1.25 -11.84
N THR A 73 12.88 -1.31 -13.08
CA THR A 73 14.03 -0.54 -13.54
C THR A 73 13.70 0.95 -13.42
N LEU A 74 14.02 1.53 -12.27
CA LEU A 74 14.06 2.96 -12.09
C LEU A 74 15.32 3.41 -12.82
N ASP A 75 15.22 3.73 -14.11
CA ASP A 75 16.33 4.31 -14.87
C ASP A 75 17.06 5.31 -13.97
N SER A 76 18.39 5.25 -13.97
CA SER A 76 19.33 5.97 -13.10
C SER A 76 19.11 7.49 -12.94
N GLY A 77 18.14 8.09 -13.65
CA GLY A 77 17.63 9.44 -13.45
C GLY A 77 16.49 9.60 -12.42
N GLY A 78 16.11 8.54 -11.69
CA GLY A 78 15.13 8.60 -10.61
C GLY A 78 13.66 8.71 -11.05
N VAL A 79 12.75 8.65 -10.08
CA VAL A 79 11.30 8.70 -10.33
C VAL A 79 10.81 10.14 -10.42
N THR A 80 10.67 10.67 -11.64
CA THR A 80 9.98 11.95 -11.85
C THR A 80 8.46 11.79 -11.69
N LYS A 81 7.74 12.89 -11.41
CA LYS A 81 6.27 12.88 -11.25
C LYS A 81 5.54 12.32 -12.49
N LYS A 82 6.10 12.53 -13.68
CA LYS A 82 5.57 12.00 -14.96
C LYS A 82 5.80 10.49 -15.05
N LYS A 83 7.04 10.03 -14.84
CA LYS A 83 7.37 8.58 -14.83
C LYS A 83 6.62 7.81 -13.75
N LYS A 84 6.36 8.42 -12.58
CA LYS A 84 5.64 7.76 -11.47
C LYS A 84 4.25 7.23 -11.87
N ARG A 85 3.55 7.91 -12.78
CA ARG A 85 2.20 7.51 -13.21
C ARG A 85 2.22 6.32 -14.19
N THR A 86 3.35 6.08 -14.85
CA THR A 86 3.53 5.01 -15.83
C THR A 86 4.24 3.79 -15.24
N ILE A 87 4.69 3.85 -13.98
CA ILE A 87 5.25 2.68 -13.30
C ILE A 87 4.12 1.67 -13.07
N GLU A 88 4.19 0.57 -13.79
CA GLU A 88 3.39 -0.61 -13.51
C GLU A 88 4.15 -1.52 -12.56
N TYR A 89 3.57 -1.75 -11.39
CA TYR A 89 4.05 -2.76 -10.46
C TYR A 89 3.38 -4.09 -10.83
N PRO A 90 4.15 -5.16 -11.14
CA PRO A 90 3.59 -6.48 -11.38
C PRO A 90 2.93 -7.04 -10.10
N ASN A 91 2.17 -8.12 -10.18
CA ASN A 91 1.79 -8.85 -8.98
C ASN A 91 2.92 -9.82 -8.64
N ILE A 92 3.46 -9.74 -7.42
CA ILE A 92 4.54 -10.63 -6.96
C ILE A 92 4.16 -11.36 -5.69
N PRO A 93 4.75 -12.54 -5.42
CA PRO A 93 4.48 -13.33 -4.22
C PRO A 93 4.57 -12.53 -2.91
N SER A 94 5.54 -11.61 -2.82
CA SER A 94 5.79 -10.77 -1.64
C SER A 94 4.83 -9.59 -1.49
N ALA A 95 4.05 -9.23 -2.51
CA ALA A 95 3.18 -8.05 -2.45
C ALA A 95 1.97 -8.13 -3.39
N LEU A 96 0.77 -8.19 -2.79
CA LEU A 96 -0.50 -8.13 -3.50
C LEU A 96 -0.99 -6.68 -3.63
N ARG A 97 -1.34 -6.27 -4.85
CA ARG A 97 -1.79 -4.91 -5.16
C ARG A 97 -3.15 -4.60 -4.51
N SER A 98 -3.34 -3.33 -4.18
CA SER A 98 -4.63 -2.83 -3.72
C SER A 98 -5.68 -2.86 -4.83
N VAL A 99 -6.92 -3.16 -4.47
CA VAL A 99 -8.06 -3.15 -5.39
C VAL A 99 -8.80 -1.82 -5.24
N SER A 100 -8.74 -0.98 -6.27
CA SER A 100 -9.48 0.26 -6.32
C SER A 100 -10.97 0.03 -6.55
N TRP A 101 -11.82 0.93 -6.07
CA TRP A 101 -13.26 0.91 -6.39
C TRP A 101 -13.57 0.99 -7.89
N ARG A 102 -12.66 1.51 -8.73
CA ARG A 102 -12.90 1.73 -10.17
C ARG A 102 -12.58 0.52 -11.07
N ARG A 103 -12.32 -0.67 -10.51
CA ARG A 103 -12.05 -1.89 -11.30
C ARG A 103 -12.70 -3.14 -10.68
N SER A 104 -14.03 -3.20 -10.67
CA SER A 104 -14.71 -4.47 -10.93
C SER A 104 -15.30 -4.39 -12.34
N PRO A 105 -14.66 -4.97 -13.36
CA PRO A 105 -15.39 -5.41 -14.54
C PRO A 105 -16.19 -6.66 -14.14
N ASN A 106 -17.51 -6.56 -14.27
CA ASN A 106 -18.53 -7.61 -14.22
C ASN A 106 -18.80 -8.29 -12.87
N SER A 107 -19.82 -7.74 -12.19
CA SER A 107 -20.99 -8.54 -11.77
C SER A 107 -21.71 -9.15 -12.98
#